data_AF-A0A2A5BIQ1-F1
#
_entry.id   AF-A0A2A5BIQ1-F1
#
_cell.length_a   1.000
_cell.length_b   1.000
_cell.length_c   1.000
_cell.angle_alpha   90.00
_cell.angle_beta   90.00
_cell.angle_gamma   90.00
#
_symmetry.space_group_name_H-M   'P 1'
#
loop_
_entity.id
_entity.type
_entity.pdbx_description
1 polymer ?
#
loop_
_entity_poly.entity_id
_entity_poly.type
_entity_poly.pdbx_seq_one_letter_code
_entity_poly.pdbx_strand_id
1 'polypeptide(L)' 'MMNIENFPIQSVPHIHVAFEPSTLESLIREGKLHASDFNCLDKSSQKGVWAMIRSAAASTLRLS' A
#
# COMPACT_ATOMS: atom_id res chain seq x y z
N MET A 1 7.09 -32.12 -14.19
CA MET A 1 8.00 -31.03 -13.79
C MET A 1 7.33 -29.73 -14.20
N MET A 2 6.93 -28.88 -13.26
CA MET A 2 6.34 -27.56 -13.55
C MET A 2 7.35 -26.50 -13.13
N ASN A 3 7.79 -25.70 -14.09
CA ASN A 3 8.75 -24.63 -13.88
C ASN A 3 8.05 -23.49 -13.13
N ILE A 4 8.59 -23.13 -11.96
CA ILE A 4 8.17 -21.96 -11.20
C ILE A 4 8.71 -20.75 -11.96
N GLU A 5 7.82 -20.09 -12.70
CA GLU A 5 8.13 -18.85 -13.39
C GLU A 5 8.60 -17.82 -12.37
N ASN A 6 9.83 -17.36 -12.54
CA ASN A 6 10.49 -16.34 -11.76
C ASN A 6 9.76 -15.00 -12.00
N PHE A 7 8.76 -14.70 -11.18
CA PHE A 7 8.10 -13.39 -11.18
C PHE A 7 9.16 -12.31 -10.93
N PRO A 8 9.35 -11.35 -11.84
CA PRO A 8 10.27 -10.26 -11.59
C PRO A 8 9.77 -9.51 -10.36
N ILE A 9 10.62 -9.44 -9.32
CA ILE A 9 10.45 -8.53 -8.20
C ILE A 9 10.55 -7.13 -8.79
N GLN A 10 9.42 -6.61 -9.27
CA GLN A 10 9.32 -5.22 -9.67
C GLN A 10 9.64 -4.41 -8.42
N SER A 11 10.75 -3.66 -8.48
CA SER A 11 11.12 -2.70 -7.45
C SER A 11 9.89 -1.85 -7.16
N VAL A 12 9.29 -2.06 -5.98
CA VAL A 12 8.17 -1.25 -5.52
C VAL A 12 8.62 0.20 -5.63
N PRO A 13 7.89 1.07 -6.36
CA PRO A 13 8.25 2.46 -6.45
C PRO A 13 8.34 3.00 -5.03
N HIS A 14 9.56 3.41 -4.64
CA HIS A 14 9.82 3.96 -3.32
C HIS A 14 8.96 5.22 -3.17
N ILE A 15 7.81 5.07 -2.51
CA ILE A 15 7.08 6.22 -2.02
C ILE A 15 8.00 6.81 -0.95
N HIS A 16 8.59 7.97 -1.22
CA HIS A 16 9.26 8.77 -0.20
C HIS A 16 8.20 9.40 0.70
N VAL A 17 7.48 8.57 1.43
CA VAL A 17 6.74 9.01 2.62
C VAL A 17 7.77 9.22 3.72
N ALA A 18 7.71 10.37 4.41
CA ALA A 18 8.50 10.61 5.61
C ALA A 18 8.18 9.62 6.76
N PHE A 19 7.19 8.75 6.55
CA PHE A 19 6.71 7.75 7.48
C PHE A 19 7.26 6.38 7.09
N GLU A 20 7.69 5.62 8.09
CA GLU A 20 7.92 4.19 7.93
C GLU A 20 6.62 3.51 7.41
N PRO A 21 6.68 2.52 6.49
CA PRO A 21 5.47 1.87 5.95
C PRO A 21 4.49 1.36 7.01
N SER A 22 5.01 0.85 8.13
CA SER A 22 4.23 0.40 9.30
C SER A 22 3.41 1.54 9.94
N THR A 23 3.99 2.74 10.01
CA THR A 23 3.34 3.94 10.54
C THR A 23 2.24 4.41 9.59
N LEU A 24 2.52 4.43 8.29
CA LEU A 24 1.52 4.79 7.27
C LEU A 24 0.32 3.84 7.31
N GLU A 25 0.56 2.53 7.42
CA GLU A 25 -0.48 1.52 7.54
C GLU A 25 -1.35 1.73 8.79
N SER A 26 -0.74 2.00 9.96
CA SER A 26 -1.51 2.24 11.20
C SER A 26 -2.39 3.49 11.08
N LEU A 27 -1.86 4.57 10.50
CA LEU A 27 -2.62 5.81 10.30
C LEU A 27 -3.82 5.62 9.36
N ILE A 28 -3.66 4.81 8.31
CA ILE A 28 -4.76 4.42 7.41
C ILE A 28 -5.80 3.59 8.17
N ARG A 29 -5.35 2.57 8.92
CA ARG A 29 -6.25 1.66 9.67
C ARG A 29 -7.02 2.38 10.77
N GLU A 30 -6.42 3.37 11.41
CA GLU A 30 -7.05 4.22 12.43
C GLU A 30 -7.97 5.30 11.83
N GLY A 31 -8.07 5.39 10.49
CA GLY A 31 -8.88 6.40 9.81
C GLY A 31 -8.31 7.82 9.89
N LYS A 32 -7.04 7.96 10.29
CA LYS A 32 -6.33 9.25 10.40
C LYS A 32 -5.82 9.76 9.06
N LEU A 33 -5.65 8.87 8.09
CA LEU A 33 -5.32 9.19 6.70
C LEU A 33 -6.35 8.55 5.77
N HIS A 34 -6.87 9.35 4.83
CA HIS A 34 -7.84 8.93 3.84
C HIS A 34 -7.21 8.88 2.44
N ALA A 35 -7.78 8.09 1.53
CA ALA A 35 -7.27 7.97 0.15
C ALA A 35 -7.15 9.32 -0.57
N SER A 36 -8.05 10.26 -0.26
CA SER A 36 -8.04 11.62 -0.82
C SER A 36 -6.82 12.45 -0.43
N ASP A 37 -6.20 12.15 0.71
CA ASP A 37 -5.02 12.88 1.20
C ASP A 37 -3.79 12.65 0.31
N PHE A 38 -3.85 11.62 -0.55
CA PHE A 38 -2.78 11.22 -1.46
C PHE A 38 -3.02 11.62 -2.92
N ASN A 39 -4.08 12.40 -3.21
CA ASN A 39 -4.40 12.82 -4.58
C ASN A 39 -3.31 13.69 -5.23
N CYS A 40 -2.47 14.34 -4.42
CA CYS A 40 -1.36 15.18 -4.90
C CYS A 40 -0.11 14.37 -5.28
N LEU A 41 -0.06 13.07 -4.98
CA LEU A 41 1.06 12.21 -5.36
C LEU A 41 1.02 11.94 -6.86
N ASP A 42 2.19 11.64 -7.45
CA ASP A 42 2.24 11.14 -8.81
C ASP A 42 1.58 9.76 -8.93
N LYS A 43 1.23 9.36 -10.16
CA LYS A 43 0.50 8.12 -10.42
C LYS A 43 1.22 6.86 -9.91
N SER A 44 2.55 6.87 -9.86
CA SER A 44 3.34 5.73 -9.37
C SER A 44 3.20 5.60 -7.85
N SER A 45 3.38 6.71 -7.13
CA SER A 45 3.23 6.73 -5.68
C SER A 45 1.79 6.48 -5.23
N GLN A 46 0.78 7.00 -5.95
CA GLN A 46 -0.62 6.68 -5.68
C GLN A 46 -0.87 5.17 -5.70
N LYS A 47 -0.37 4.44 -6.71
CA LYS A 47 -0.58 2.97 -6.81
C LYS A 47 -0.10 2.23 -5.57
N GLY A 48 1.03 2.64 -4.99
CA GLY A 48 1.56 2.04 -3.78
C GLY A 48 0.69 2.31 -2.55
N VAL A 49 0.22 3.56 -2.39
CA VAL A 49 -0.74 3.89 -1.32
C VAL A 49 -2.05 3.10 -1.48
N TRP A 50 -2.61 3.04 -2.69
CA TRP A 50 -3.82 2.26 -2.96
C TRP A 50 -3.65 0.77 -2.65
N ALA A 51 -2.48 0.20 -2.91
CA ALA A 51 -2.19 -1.19 -2.52
C ALA A 51 -2.21 -1.36 -1.00
N MET A 52 -1.63 -0.41 -0.26
CA MET A 52 -1.63 -0.42 1.20
C MET A 52 -3.04 -0.26 1.78
N ILE A 53 -3.84 0.70 1.28
CA ILE A 53 -5.24 0.90 1.68
C ILE A 53 -6.06 -0.37 1.42
N ARG A 54 -5.91 -1.00 0.24
CA ARG A 54 -6.60 -2.26 -0.07
C ARG A 54 -6.20 -3.38 0.88
N SER A 55 -4.91 -3.49 1.20
CA SER A 55 -4.41 -4.50 2.15
C SER A 55 -4.98 -4.27 3.56
N ALA A 56 -4.95 -3.03 4.05
CA ALA A 56 -5.51 -2.68 5.36
C ALA A 56 -7.02 -2.96 5.43
N ALA A 57 -7.78 -2.58 4.40
CA ALA A 57 -9.21 -2.86 4.32
C ALA A 57 -9.51 -4.37 4.29
N ALA A 58 -8.75 -5.16 3.52
CA ALA A 58 -8.90 -6.60 3.46
C ALA A 58 -8.62 -7.28 4.82
N SER A 59 -7.62 -6.79 5.57
CA SER A 59 -7.32 -7.27 6.93
C SER A 59 -8.46 -6.97 7.91
N THR A 60 -9.08 -5.78 7.82
CA THR A 60 -10.25 -5.42 8.64
C THR A 60 -11.46 -6.31 8.33
N LEU A 61 -11.73 -6.57 7.05
CA LEU A 61 -12.85 -7.43 6.61
C LEU A 61 -12.67 -8.90 7.01
N ARG A 62 -11.44 -9.36 7.24
CA ARG A 62 -11.15 -10.73 7.68
C ARG A 62 -11.39 -10.96 9.17
N LEU A 63 -11.48 -9.88 9.94
CA LEU A 63 -11.70 -9.89 11.40
C LEU A 63 -13.16 -9.57 11.77
N SER A 64 -14.02 -9.31 10.79
CA SER A 64 -15.45 -9.02 10.94
C SER A 64 -16.33 -10.22 10.61
#